data_AF-A0A929C838-F1
#
_entry.id   AF-A0A929C838-F1
#
_cell.length_a   1.000
_cell.length_b   1.000
_cell.length_c   1.000
_cell.angle_alpha   90.00
_cell.angle_beta   90.00
_cell.angle_gamma   90.00
#
_symmetry.space_group_name_H-M   'P 1'
#
loop_
_entity.id
_entity.type
_entity.pdbx_description
1 polymer ?
#
loop_
_entity_poly.entity_id
_entity_poly.type
_entity_poly.pdbx_seq_one_letter_code
_entity_poly.pdbx_strand_id
1 'polypeptide(L)'
;ADTLKGVAMFFNRVQDNVNDLFFTLKVWDNNNGKPGNVIWQQESLKPKFSDELYRMQIYQINPSLPLIGTFFIGFEQTTADLLNIGFDTHHDASEHTFYNTSGNWEQSMMAGSMLMRPILSTFYDPFLVEENLPDYTWNIYPNPVSGKLLHIQNSMVSETDLSSSHTTISIYDMPGRKLLSIPYNNTISIDKLPGGMYLLHIMNEDHSINYIHKLLVNN
;
A
#
# COMPACT_ATOMS: atom_id res chain seq x y z
N ALA A 1 8.51 3.08 -24.95
CA ALA A 1 9.51 2.18 -24.36
C ALA A 1 9.44 2.36 -22.86
N ASP A 2 9.15 1.29 -22.13
CA ASP A 2 9.16 1.35 -20.66
C ASP A 2 10.60 1.40 -20.16
N THR A 3 10.80 2.02 -19.00
CA THR A 3 12.12 2.17 -18.40
C THR A 3 12.16 1.44 -17.07
N LEU A 4 13.09 0.50 -16.94
CA LEU A 4 13.37 -0.21 -15.71
C LEU A 4 14.17 0.69 -14.77
N LYS A 5 13.59 0.98 -13.61
CA LYS A 5 14.20 1.83 -12.58
C LYS A 5 14.73 1.05 -11.38
N GLY A 6 14.38 -0.22 -11.27
CA GLY A 6 14.84 -1.08 -10.19
C GLY A 6 14.22 -2.46 -10.21
N VAL A 7 14.69 -3.29 -9.29
CA VAL A 7 14.13 -4.61 -9.00
C VAL A 7 13.78 -4.65 -7.52
N ALA A 8 12.54 -4.99 -7.22
CA ALA A 8 12.11 -5.28 -5.85
C ALA A 8 12.33 -6.77 -5.58
N MET A 9 12.99 -7.10 -4.46
CA MET A 9 13.31 -8.46 -4.06
C MET A 9 12.98 -8.68 -2.59
N PHE A 10 12.52 -9.86 -2.22
CA PHE A 10 12.35 -10.26 -0.83
C PHE A 10 13.32 -11.38 -0.47
N PHE A 11 14.23 -11.13 0.46
CA PHE A 11 15.14 -12.16 1.00
C PHE A 11 14.62 -12.64 2.35
N ASN A 12 14.57 -13.97 2.54
CA ASN A 12 14.18 -14.57 3.80
C ASN A 12 15.26 -14.29 4.86
N ARG A 13 14.87 -13.98 6.10
CA ARG A 13 15.80 -13.95 7.22
C ARG A 13 16.04 -15.38 7.69
N VAL A 14 17.28 -15.84 7.61
CA VAL A 14 17.71 -17.11 8.19
C VAL A 14 18.51 -16.83 9.46
N GLN A 15 18.43 -17.73 10.44
CA GLN A 15 19.21 -17.65 11.67
C GLN A 15 20.72 -17.62 11.30
N ASP A 16 21.51 -16.84 12.05
CA ASP A 16 22.98 -16.71 11.92
C ASP A 16 23.53 -15.92 10.72
N ASN A 17 22.77 -14.99 10.13
CA ASN A 17 23.23 -14.12 9.02
C ASN A 17 23.77 -14.88 7.78
N VAL A 18 23.39 -16.14 7.59
CA VAL A 18 23.84 -16.97 6.45
C VAL A 18 23.46 -16.35 5.09
N ASN A 19 22.47 -15.45 5.06
CA ASN A 19 22.09 -14.68 3.88
C ASN A 19 22.90 -13.38 3.66
N ASP A 20 23.91 -13.03 4.46
CA ASP A 20 24.74 -11.83 4.23
C ASP A 20 25.83 -12.07 3.16
N LEU A 21 25.40 -12.55 2.00
CA LEU A 21 26.25 -12.93 0.87
C LEU A 21 26.20 -11.87 -0.23
N PHE A 22 27.32 -11.68 -0.89
CA PHE A 22 27.37 -10.85 -2.09
C PHE A 22 26.76 -11.57 -3.29
N PHE A 23 25.93 -10.84 -4.03
CA PHE A 23 25.38 -11.29 -5.29
C PHE A 23 25.52 -10.22 -6.36
N THR A 24 25.35 -10.63 -7.61
CA THR A 24 25.30 -9.74 -8.77
C THR A 24 23.87 -9.68 -9.28
N LEU A 25 23.23 -8.51 -9.23
CA LEU A 25 21.93 -8.30 -9.87
C LEU A 25 22.15 -8.20 -11.37
N LYS A 26 21.37 -8.92 -12.17
CA LYS A 26 21.49 -8.96 -13.63
C LYS A 26 20.14 -8.77 -14.31
N VAL A 27 20.19 -8.19 -15.49
CA VAL A 27 19.09 -8.13 -16.45
C VAL A 27 19.57 -8.75 -17.75
N TRP A 28 18.77 -9.65 -18.31
CA TRP A 28 19.05 -10.31 -19.59
C TRP A 28 18.02 -9.93 -20.65
N ASP A 29 18.47 -9.92 -21.91
CA ASP A 29 17.55 -9.91 -23.06
C ASP A 29 16.84 -11.26 -23.22
N ASN A 30 15.89 -11.28 -24.15
CA ASN A 30 15.16 -12.49 -24.51
C ASN A 30 15.85 -13.27 -25.61
N ASN A 31 16.14 -14.54 -25.35
CA ASN A 31 16.60 -15.52 -26.31
C ASN A 31 15.58 -16.65 -26.42
N ASN A 32 14.64 -16.52 -27.36
CA ASN A 32 13.60 -17.52 -27.64
C ASN A 32 12.79 -17.96 -26.40
N GLY A 33 12.42 -17.01 -25.54
CA GLY A 33 11.63 -17.27 -24.32
C GLY A 33 12.47 -17.62 -23.10
N LYS A 34 13.81 -17.57 -23.19
CA LYS A 34 14.75 -17.79 -22.09
C LYS A 34 15.67 -16.58 -21.91
N PRO A 35 16.32 -16.42 -20.74
CA PRO A 35 17.34 -15.38 -20.59
C PRO A 35 18.50 -15.57 -21.58
N GLY A 36 18.90 -14.48 -22.23
CA GLY A 36 19.96 -14.45 -23.25
C GLY A 36 21.22 -13.73 -22.77
N ASN A 37 21.59 -12.66 -23.46
CA ASN A 37 22.75 -11.84 -23.13
C ASN A 37 22.46 -10.94 -21.93
N VAL A 38 23.48 -10.72 -21.10
CA VAL A 38 23.40 -9.72 -20.03
C VAL A 38 23.37 -8.33 -20.67
N ILE A 39 22.31 -7.58 -20.41
CA ILE A 39 22.15 -6.20 -20.90
C ILE A 39 22.40 -5.16 -19.81
N TRP A 40 22.38 -5.57 -18.54
CA TRP A 40 22.76 -4.74 -17.40
C TRP A 40 23.17 -5.63 -16.22
N GLN A 41 24.13 -5.16 -15.42
CA GLN A 41 24.48 -5.82 -14.15
C GLN A 41 24.98 -4.84 -13.10
N GLN A 42 24.83 -5.21 -11.83
CA GLN A 42 25.46 -4.56 -10.69
C GLN A 42 25.99 -5.61 -9.72
N GLU A 43 27.29 -5.58 -9.49
CA GLU A 43 28.01 -6.52 -8.64
C GLU A 43 28.03 -6.08 -7.18
N SER A 44 28.46 -6.99 -6.30
CA SER A 44 28.71 -6.73 -4.87
C SER A 44 27.51 -6.16 -4.11
N LEU A 45 26.30 -6.58 -4.48
CA LEU A 45 25.08 -6.26 -3.75
C LEU A 45 24.88 -7.23 -2.58
N LYS A 46 24.26 -6.75 -1.51
CA LYS A 46 23.88 -7.56 -0.34
C LYS A 46 22.36 -7.58 -0.16
N PRO A 47 21.78 -8.65 0.40
CA PRO A 47 20.39 -8.67 0.83
C PRO A 47 20.09 -7.52 1.77
N LYS A 48 19.07 -6.75 1.41
CA LYS A 48 18.48 -5.75 2.29
C LYS A 48 17.33 -6.42 3.02
N PHE A 49 17.14 -6.06 4.28
CA PHE A 49 16.03 -6.55 5.09
C PHE A 49 15.22 -5.36 5.60
N SER A 50 13.90 -5.53 5.66
CA SER A 50 13.02 -4.61 6.37
C SER A 50 12.71 -5.14 7.76
N ASP A 51 12.45 -4.25 8.70
CA ASP A 51 11.83 -4.59 9.98
C ASP A 51 10.30 -4.63 9.87
N GLU A 52 9.73 -4.15 8.75
CA GLU A 52 8.31 -4.28 8.42
C GLU A 52 8.01 -5.65 7.82
N LEU A 53 6.85 -6.20 8.18
CA LEU A 53 6.42 -7.52 7.75
C LEU A 53 6.21 -7.58 6.22
N TYR A 54 6.82 -8.57 5.56
CA TYR A 54 6.67 -8.85 4.12
C TYR A 54 7.09 -7.72 3.14
N ARG A 55 7.86 -6.73 3.60
CA ARG A 55 8.28 -5.62 2.75
C ARG A 55 9.46 -5.97 1.83
N MET A 56 9.20 -6.03 0.53
CA MET A 56 10.24 -6.18 -0.50
C MET A 56 11.20 -4.99 -0.49
N GLN A 57 12.48 -5.25 -0.71
CA GLN A 57 13.52 -4.24 -0.78
C GLN A 57 13.89 -3.89 -2.21
N ILE A 58 14.17 -2.61 -2.45
CA ILE A 58 14.42 -2.09 -3.79
C ILE A 58 15.92 -1.99 -4.06
N TYR A 59 16.32 -2.57 -5.19
CA TYR A 59 17.62 -2.39 -5.80
C TYR A 59 17.45 -1.47 -7.01
N GLN A 60 17.94 -0.24 -6.89
CA GLN A 60 17.76 0.79 -7.92
C GLN A 60 18.70 0.54 -9.10
N ILE A 61 18.18 0.77 -10.30
CA ILE A 61 18.94 0.76 -11.55
C ILE A 61 19.18 2.21 -11.97
N ASN A 62 20.44 2.64 -11.87
CA ASN A 62 20.87 3.99 -12.18
C ASN A 62 22.12 3.95 -13.08
N PRO A 63 22.09 4.55 -14.28
CA PRO A 63 20.93 5.19 -14.92
C PRO A 63 19.82 4.17 -15.23
N SER A 64 18.57 4.65 -15.28
CA SER A 64 17.43 3.77 -15.60
C SER A 64 17.60 3.14 -16.98
N LEU A 65 17.21 1.87 -17.10
CA LEU A 65 17.46 1.06 -18.29
C LEU A 65 16.23 1.03 -19.20
N PRO A 66 16.28 1.60 -20.43
CA PRO A 66 15.19 1.47 -21.38
C PRO A 66 15.08 0.03 -21.89
N LEU A 67 13.87 -0.51 -21.90
CA LEU A 67 13.60 -1.89 -22.32
C LEU A 67 12.60 -1.94 -23.48
N ILE A 68 12.76 -2.96 -24.32
CA ILE A 68 11.86 -3.26 -25.44
C ILE A 68 11.57 -4.76 -25.42
N GLY A 69 10.29 -5.11 -25.40
CA GLY A 69 9.86 -6.51 -25.44
C GLY A 69 10.15 -7.28 -24.16
N THR A 70 10.32 -8.60 -24.28
CA THR A 70 10.59 -9.50 -23.17
C THR A 70 12.03 -9.34 -22.65
N PHE A 71 12.17 -9.35 -21.34
CA PHE A 71 13.44 -9.31 -20.62
C PHE A 71 13.34 -10.16 -19.36
N PHE A 72 14.49 -10.46 -18.78
CA PHE A 72 14.58 -11.26 -17.55
C PHE A 72 15.35 -10.50 -16.49
N ILE A 73 14.92 -10.62 -15.24
CA ILE A 73 15.59 -10.08 -14.05
C ILE A 73 15.96 -11.23 -13.14
N GLY A 74 17.06 -11.07 -12.40
CA GLY A 74 17.53 -12.13 -11.50
C GLY A 74 18.87 -11.77 -10.90
N PHE A 75 19.45 -12.72 -10.19
CA PHE A 75 20.77 -12.56 -9.59
C PHE A 75 21.65 -13.75 -9.90
N GLU A 76 22.95 -13.51 -9.86
CA GLU A 76 24.00 -14.53 -9.87
C GLU A 76 24.64 -14.58 -8.48
N GLN A 77 24.74 -15.79 -7.93
CA GLN A 77 25.47 -16.03 -6.69
C GLN A 77 26.97 -16.11 -7.00
N THR A 78 27.76 -15.45 -6.15
CA THR A 78 29.22 -15.50 -6.24
C THR A 78 29.84 -16.63 -5.42
N THR A 79 29.04 -17.24 -4.53
CA THR A 79 29.46 -18.29 -3.59
C THR A 79 28.50 -19.48 -3.66
N ALA A 80 28.94 -20.62 -3.13
CA ALA A 80 28.12 -21.83 -3.03
C ALA A 80 27.13 -21.78 -1.85
N ASP A 81 27.21 -20.75 -1.02
CA ASP A 81 26.34 -20.57 0.14
C ASP A 81 24.91 -20.21 -0.29
N LEU A 82 23.92 -20.59 0.51
CA LEU A 82 22.51 -20.41 0.17
C LEU A 82 22.07 -18.95 0.32
N LEU A 83 21.70 -18.32 -0.79
CA LEU A 83 21.05 -17.00 -0.81
C LEU A 83 19.53 -17.17 -0.93
N ASN A 84 18.84 -17.14 0.21
CA ASN A 84 17.41 -17.48 0.28
C ASN A 84 16.52 -16.31 -0.13
N ILE A 85 16.01 -16.34 -1.37
CA ILE A 85 14.92 -15.47 -1.83
C ILE A 85 13.56 -16.06 -1.41
N GLY A 86 12.59 -15.20 -1.14
CA GLY A 86 11.22 -15.60 -0.84
C GLY A 86 10.56 -16.29 -2.04
N PHE A 87 9.68 -17.24 -1.74
CA PHE A 87 8.97 -18.06 -2.72
C PHE A 87 7.50 -18.19 -2.31
N ASP A 88 6.59 -17.79 -3.20
CA ASP A 88 5.14 -17.92 -3.02
C ASP A 88 4.64 -19.20 -3.71
N THR A 89 4.08 -20.11 -2.93
CA THR A 89 3.51 -21.38 -3.41
C THR A 89 2.05 -21.28 -3.85
N HIS A 90 1.38 -20.14 -3.64
CA HIS A 90 -0.03 -19.96 -4.01
C HIS A 90 -0.21 -19.46 -5.44
N HIS A 91 0.79 -18.77 -6.00
CA HIS A 91 0.78 -18.27 -7.37
C HIS A 91 1.92 -18.91 -8.15
N ASP A 92 1.58 -19.69 -9.18
CA ASP A 92 2.56 -20.37 -10.01
C ASP A 92 3.01 -19.49 -11.19
N ALA A 93 4.31 -19.15 -11.21
CA ALA A 93 4.99 -18.48 -12.32
C ALA A 93 6.24 -19.28 -12.75
N SER A 94 6.23 -20.59 -12.51
CA SER A 94 7.35 -21.49 -12.83
C SER A 94 7.71 -21.49 -14.33
N GLU A 95 6.74 -21.25 -15.21
CA GLU A 95 6.96 -21.09 -16.66
C GLU A 95 7.81 -19.86 -17.04
N HIS A 96 7.97 -18.90 -16.13
CA HIS A 96 8.78 -17.70 -16.31
C HIS A 96 10.00 -17.67 -15.40
N THR A 97 10.23 -18.74 -14.63
CA THR A 97 11.36 -18.86 -13.71
C THR A 97 12.40 -19.79 -14.31
N PHE A 98 13.63 -19.29 -14.45
CA PHE A 98 14.74 -20.04 -15.00
C PHE A 98 15.93 -20.04 -14.04
N TYR A 99 16.70 -21.12 -14.03
CA TYR A 99 17.96 -21.23 -13.31
C TYR A 99 19.08 -21.72 -14.25
N ASN A 100 20.32 -21.42 -13.89
CA ASN A 100 21.50 -21.85 -14.63
C ASN A 100 22.63 -22.20 -13.66
N THR A 101 22.97 -23.48 -13.58
CA THR A 101 24.06 -24.01 -12.74
C THR A 101 25.15 -24.71 -13.55
N SER A 102 24.87 -25.02 -14.82
CA SER A 102 25.70 -25.85 -15.70
C SER A 102 26.06 -25.15 -17.02
N GLY A 103 25.80 -23.85 -17.12
CA GLY A 103 26.03 -23.03 -18.32
C GLY A 103 24.80 -22.87 -19.22
N ASN A 104 23.69 -23.58 -18.95
CA ASN A 104 22.45 -23.48 -19.72
C ASN A 104 21.26 -23.08 -18.84
N TRP A 105 20.31 -22.33 -19.42
CA TRP A 105 19.06 -21.95 -18.75
C TRP A 105 18.03 -23.08 -18.81
N GLU A 106 17.64 -23.55 -17.63
CA GLU A 106 16.60 -24.53 -17.39
C GLU A 106 15.41 -23.87 -16.71
N GLN A 107 14.20 -24.30 -17.07
CA GLN A 107 12.97 -23.82 -16.43
C GLN A 107 12.83 -24.45 -15.03
N SER A 108 12.30 -23.69 -14.08
CA SER A 108 12.01 -24.17 -12.74
C SER A 108 11.05 -25.36 -12.78
N MET A 109 11.39 -26.40 -12.02
CA MET A 109 10.48 -27.53 -11.75
C MET A 109 9.61 -27.29 -10.52
N MET A 110 9.87 -26.22 -9.76
CA MET A 110 9.11 -25.86 -8.57
C MET A 110 7.94 -24.97 -8.95
N ALA A 111 6.71 -25.44 -8.70
CA ALA A 111 5.49 -24.66 -8.88
C ALA A 111 5.42 -23.53 -7.83
N GLY A 112 5.32 -22.30 -8.31
CA GLY A 112 5.32 -21.11 -7.47
C GLY A 112 6.00 -19.91 -8.13
N SER A 113 6.15 -18.83 -7.37
CA SER A 113 6.71 -17.56 -7.83
C SER A 113 7.82 -17.09 -6.90
N MET A 114 8.97 -16.70 -7.47
CA MET A 114 9.97 -15.97 -6.69
C MET A 114 9.42 -14.59 -6.32
N LEU A 115 9.67 -14.15 -5.08
CA LEU A 115 9.34 -12.81 -4.63
C LEU A 115 10.37 -11.80 -5.18
N MET A 116 10.27 -11.57 -6.48
CA MET A 116 11.08 -10.66 -7.27
C MET A 116 10.20 -10.02 -8.35
N ARG A 117 10.27 -8.70 -8.52
CA ARG A 117 9.51 -8.00 -9.55
C ARG A 117 10.23 -6.76 -10.11
N PRO A 118 10.07 -6.46 -11.41
CA PRO A 118 10.63 -5.25 -11.99
C PRO A 118 9.85 -4.01 -11.53
N ILE A 119 10.53 -2.88 -11.47
CA ILE A 119 9.94 -1.57 -11.22
C ILE A 119 10.05 -0.76 -12.52
N LEU A 120 8.92 -0.60 -13.21
CA LEU A 120 8.81 0.18 -14.43
C LEU A 120 8.25 1.58 -14.12
N SER A 121 8.84 2.61 -14.70
CA SER A 121 8.41 4.02 -14.57
C SER A 121 8.37 4.56 -13.13
N THR A 122 7.27 4.47 -12.40
CA THR A 122 7.14 4.97 -11.01
C THR A 122 6.78 3.82 -10.10
N PHE A 123 7.66 3.52 -9.15
CA PHE A 123 7.35 2.59 -8.07
C PHE A 123 6.18 3.15 -7.25
N TYR A 124 5.08 2.40 -7.17
CA TYR A 124 4.04 2.60 -6.19
C TYR A 124 4.29 1.59 -5.07
N ASP A 125 4.57 2.07 -3.86
CA ASP A 125 4.62 1.20 -2.70
C ASP A 125 3.19 0.99 -2.19
N PRO A 126 2.60 -0.21 -2.33
CA PRO A 126 1.24 -0.45 -1.87
C PRO A 126 1.11 -0.38 -0.35
N PHE A 127 2.23 -0.35 0.39
CA PHE A 127 2.27 -0.17 1.83
C PHE A 127 2.55 1.28 2.25
N LEU A 128 3.03 2.17 1.35
CA LEU A 128 2.90 3.61 1.60
C LEU A 128 1.46 4.01 1.35
N VAL A 129 0.64 3.81 2.37
CA VAL A 129 -0.45 4.74 2.59
C VAL A 129 0.21 5.99 3.15
N GLU A 130 0.50 6.99 2.30
CA GLU A 130 0.44 8.35 2.81
C GLU A 130 -1.00 8.51 3.28
N GLU A 131 -1.22 8.28 4.56
CA GLU A 131 -2.43 8.70 5.22
C GLU A 131 -2.38 10.22 5.13
N ASN A 132 -2.91 10.76 4.02
CA ASN A 132 -3.40 12.12 3.97
C ASN A 132 -4.56 12.14 4.96
N LEU A 133 -4.24 12.11 6.25
CA LEU A 133 -5.16 12.53 7.28
C LEU A 133 -5.57 13.92 6.80
N PRO A 134 -6.84 14.13 6.41
CA PRO A 134 -7.28 15.47 6.10
C PRO A 134 -6.91 16.30 7.33
N ASP A 135 -6.23 17.44 7.12
CA ASP A 135 -6.02 18.42 8.20
C ASP A 135 -7.34 18.50 8.96
N TYR A 136 -7.39 18.04 10.21
CA TYR A 136 -8.63 17.63 10.87
C TYR A 136 -9.66 18.76 10.82
N THR A 137 -10.50 18.79 9.78
CA THR A 137 -11.44 19.90 9.58
C THR A 137 -12.58 19.75 10.55
N TRP A 138 -12.98 18.52 10.88
CA TRP A 138 -14.09 18.23 11.78
C TRP A 138 -13.62 17.39 12.97
N ASN A 139 -13.84 17.90 14.17
CA ASN A 139 -13.63 17.19 15.42
C ASN A 139 -14.99 16.86 16.05
N ILE A 140 -15.32 15.58 16.14
CA ILE A 140 -16.62 15.08 16.62
C ILE A 140 -16.40 14.15 17.81
N TYR A 141 -16.90 14.53 18.98
CA TYR A 141 -16.63 13.81 20.22
C TYR A 141 -17.76 13.99 21.27
N PRO A 142 -17.92 13.05 22.21
CA PRO A 142 -17.22 11.76 22.30
C PRO A 142 -17.69 10.78 21.22
N ASN A 143 -16.83 9.84 20.83
CA ASN A 143 -17.20 8.71 19.99
C ASN A 143 -16.36 7.48 20.44
N PRO A 144 -16.94 6.46 21.10
CA PRO A 144 -18.37 6.24 21.32
C PRO A 144 -19.03 7.26 22.24
N VAL A 145 -20.30 7.58 21.98
CA VAL A 145 -21.11 8.46 22.82
C VAL A 145 -21.73 7.63 23.93
N SER A 146 -21.26 7.82 25.16
CA SER A 146 -21.87 7.24 26.36
C SER A 146 -22.82 8.23 27.08
N GLY A 147 -22.99 9.42 26.51
CA GLY A 147 -23.78 10.50 27.07
C GLY A 147 -24.91 10.92 26.14
N LYS A 148 -25.43 12.11 26.42
CA LYS A 148 -26.60 12.69 25.74
C LYS A 148 -26.25 13.75 24.71
N LEU A 149 -24.99 14.19 24.71
CA LEU A 149 -24.50 15.32 23.94
C LEU A 149 -23.33 14.89 23.07
N LEU A 150 -23.31 15.42 21.85
CA LEU A 150 -22.21 15.32 20.92
C LEU A 150 -21.70 16.73 20.63
N HIS A 151 -20.39 16.91 20.67
CA HIS A 151 -19.71 18.12 20.27
C HIS A 151 -19.18 17.96 18.86
N ILE A 152 -19.39 18.97 18.03
CA ILE A 152 -19.00 19.01 16.62
C ILE A 152 -18.30 20.34 16.41
N GLN A 153 -17.04 20.32 16.04
CA GLN A 153 -16.24 21.53 15.86
C GLN A 153 -15.55 21.49 14.51
N ASN A 154 -15.41 22.65 13.86
CA ASN A 154 -14.57 22.80 12.70
C ASN A 154 -13.30 23.60 13.03
N SER A 155 -12.13 23.12 12.60
CA SER A 155 -10.84 23.79 12.89
C SER A 155 -10.50 24.92 11.91
N MET A 156 -11.13 24.95 10.74
CA MET A 156 -10.83 25.89 9.65
C MET A 156 -11.97 26.86 9.34
N VAL A 157 -13.20 26.51 9.67
CA VAL A 157 -14.41 27.30 9.38
C VAL A 157 -15.06 27.71 10.70
N SER A 158 -15.34 29.01 10.86
CA SER A 158 -15.98 29.51 12.07
C SER A 158 -17.44 29.06 12.20
N GLU A 159 -17.96 28.97 13.42
CA GLU A 159 -19.37 28.63 13.68
C GLU A 159 -20.34 29.60 12.99
N THR A 160 -19.97 30.88 12.90
CA THR A 160 -20.76 31.91 12.20
C THR A 160 -20.82 31.67 10.69
N ASP A 161 -19.73 31.20 10.08
CA ASP A 161 -19.69 30.88 8.65
C ASP A 161 -20.47 29.60 8.34
N LEU A 162 -20.40 28.60 9.23
CA LEU A 162 -21.19 27.36 9.13
C LEU A 162 -22.69 27.64 9.26
N SER A 163 -23.07 28.54 10.16
CA SER A 163 -24.46 28.94 10.35
C SER A 163 -25.01 29.74 9.17
N SER A 164 -24.22 30.67 8.63
CA SER A 164 -24.62 31.52 7.50
C SER A 164 -24.64 30.79 6.15
N SER A 165 -23.82 29.75 5.98
CA SER A 165 -23.82 28.86 4.81
C SER A 165 -24.95 27.83 4.80
N HIS A 166 -25.91 27.93 5.72
CA HIS A 166 -27.03 26.97 5.85
C HIS A 166 -26.53 25.52 6.00
N THR A 167 -25.40 25.32 6.70
CA THR A 167 -24.88 23.98 6.98
C THR A 167 -25.86 23.21 7.85
N THR A 168 -26.08 21.94 7.53
CA THR A 168 -26.98 21.03 8.25
C THR A 168 -26.22 19.82 8.77
N ILE A 169 -26.66 19.32 9.92
CA ILE A 169 -26.22 18.05 10.50
C ILE A 169 -27.38 17.07 10.38
N SER A 170 -27.13 15.94 9.70
CA SER A 170 -28.06 14.83 9.57
C SER A 170 -27.49 13.57 10.23
N ILE A 171 -28.35 12.75 10.85
CA ILE A 171 -27.97 11.44 11.39
C ILE A 171 -28.79 10.37 10.69
N TYR A 172 -28.12 9.31 10.22
CA TYR A 172 -28.71 8.16 9.54
C TYR A 172 -28.43 6.88 10.32
N ASP A 173 -29.38 5.95 10.34
CA ASP A 173 -29.10 4.57 10.74
C ASP A 173 -28.31 3.83 9.64
N MET A 174 -27.81 2.63 9.95
CA MET A 174 -27.02 1.83 9.00
C MET A 174 -27.74 1.46 7.70
N PRO A 175 -29.07 1.21 7.69
CA PRO A 175 -29.85 1.10 6.46
C PRO A 175 -29.96 2.40 5.64
N GLY A 176 -29.50 3.55 6.16
CA GLY A 176 -29.54 4.83 5.47
C GLY A 176 -30.80 5.66 5.71
N ARG A 177 -31.66 5.29 6.67
CA ARG A 177 -32.83 6.11 7.03
C ARG A 177 -32.39 7.29 7.88
N LYS A 178 -32.78 8.49 7.46
CA LYS A 178 -32.52 9.74 8.20
C LYS A 178 -33.38 9.80 9.47
N LEU A 179 -32.72 9.91 10.62
CA LEU A 179 -33.35 9.97 11.95
C LEU A 179 -33.42 11.41 12.49
N LEU A 180 -32.43 12.23 12.17
CA LEU A 180 -32.31 13.62 12.60
C LEU A 180 -31.81 14.48 11.43
N SER A 181 -32.29 15.71 11.34
CA SER A 181 -31.78 16.74 10.45
C SER A 181 -31.99 18.09 11.13
N ILE A 182 -30.91 18.79 11.44
CA ILE A 182 -30.95 20.09 12.12
C ILE A 182 -29.94 21.05 11.48
N PRO A 183 -30.15 22.37 11.59
CA PRO A 183 -29.10 23.34 11.28
C PRO A 183 -27.85 23.07 12.12
N TYR A 184 -26.69 23.43 11.59
CA TYR A 184 -25.41 23.27 12.27
C TYR A 184 -25.44 23.93 13.66
N ASN A 185 -24.93 23.21 14.65
CA ASN A 185 -24.68 23.70 15.99
C ASN A 185 -23.48 22.93 16.54
N ASN A 186 -22.62 23.60 17.31
CA ASN A 186 -21.44 22.97 17.90
C ASN A 186 -21.80 21.87 18.92
N THR A 187 -23.03 21.86 19.44
CA THR A 187 -23.50 20.81 20.33
C THR A 187 -24.87 20.33 19.89
N ILE A 188 -25.02 19.00 19.79
CA ILE A 188 -26.29 18.35 19.45
C ILE A 188 -26.68 17.36 20.54
N SER A 189 -27.98 17.30 20.87
CA SER A 189 -28.51 16.26 21.76
C SER A 189 -28.88 15.03 20.94
N ILE A 190 -28.45 13.87 21.43
CA ILE A 190 -28.72 12.56 20.82
C ILE A 190 -29.54 11.63 21.73
N ASP A 191 -30.18 12.17 22.78
CA ASP A 191 -30.98 11.43 23.78
C ASP A 191 -32.00 10.45 23.20
N LYS A 192 -32.47 10.72 21.98
CA LYS A 192 -33.51 9.94 21.31
C LYS A 192 -32.95 8.82 20.42
N LEU A 193 -31.63 8.71 20.28
CA LEU A 193 -30.98 7.65 19.51
C LEU A 193 -30.78 6.43 20.41
N PRO A 194 -31.32 5.25 20.05
CA PRO A 194 -30.98 4.00 20.71
C PRO A 194 -29.48 3.68 20.63
N GLY A 195 -29.01 2.76 21.47
CA GLY A 195 -27.66 2.23 21.34
C GLY A 195 -27.47 1.54 19.98
N GLY A 196 -26.41 1.89 19.27
CA GLY A 196 -26.19 1.43 17.90
C GLY A 196 -25.15 2.24 17.12
N MET A 197 -24.98 1.87 15.86
CA MET A 197 -24.08 2.52 14.92
C MET A 197 -24.87 3.41 13.96
N TYR A 198 -24.35 4.62 13.73
CA TYR A 198 -24.99 5.65 12.92
C TYR A 198 -23.97 6.33 12.01
N LEU A 199 -24.47 7.00 10.97
CA LEU A 199 -23.69 7.92 10.16
C LEU A 199 -24.16 9.34 10.45
N LEU A 200 -23.25 10.20 10.87
CA LEU A 200 -23.44 11.64 10.97
C LEU A 200 -22.93 12.27 9.68
N HIS A 201 -23.72 13.15 9.08
CA HIS A 201 -23.42 13.84 7.83
C HIS A 201 -23.56 15.34 8.03
N ILE A 202 -22.52 16.10 7.71
CA ILE A 202 -22.50 17.56 7.75
C ILE A 202 -22.42 18.07 6.32
N MET A 203 -23.39 18.88 5.92
CA MET A 203 -23.49 19.35 4.53
C MET A 203 -24.16 20.71 4.42
N ASN A 204 -23.65 21.58 3.55
CA ASN A 204 -24.29 22.84 3.16
C ASN A 204 -24.96 22.73 1.78
N GLU A 205 -25.74 23.74 1.40
CA GLU A 205 -26.57 23.70 0.18
C GLU A 205 -25.76 23.61 -1.12
N ASP A 206 -24.58 24.23 -1.17
CA ASP A 206 -23.72 24.23 -2.36
C ASP A 206 -22.75 23.03 -2.42
N HIS A 207 -22.84 22.12 -1.45
CA HIS A 207 -21.98 20.94 -1.27
C HIS A 207 -20.48 21.23 -1.10
N SER A 208 -20.07 22.49 -0.87
CA SER A 208 -18.68 22.83 -0.55
C SER A 208 -18.25 22.26 0.81
N ILE A 209 -19.22 22.03 1.70
CA ILE A 209 -19.08 21.23 2.91
C ILE A 209 -19.82 19.92 2.69
N ASN A 210 -19.08 18.81 2.75
CA ASN A 210 -19.64 17.47 2.71
C ASN A 210 -18.75 16.52 3.52
N TYR A 211 -19.18 16.19 4.74
CA TYR A 211 -18.39 15.40 5.68
C TYR A 211 -19.23 14.31 6.33
N ILE A 212 -18.73 13.08 6.33
CA ILE A 212 -19.39 11.92 6.94
C ILE A 212 -18.53 11.38 8.07
N HIS A 213 -19.15 11.12 9.21
CA HIS A 213 -18.53 10.53 10.38
C HIS A 213 -19.34 9.34 10.89
N LYS A 214 -18.65 8.24 11.21
CA LYS A 214 -19.29 7.10 11.86
C LYS A 214 -19.44 7.39 13.35
N LEU A 215 -20.65 7.28 13.87
CA LEU A 215 -20.96 7.49 15.28
C LEU A 215 -21.36 6.17 15.94
N LEU A 216 -20.80 5.86 17.11
CA LEU A 216 -21.25 4.76 17.96
C LEU A 216 -21.96 5.34 19.19
N VAL A 217 -23.18 4.92 19.47
CA VAL A 217 -23.95 5.33 20.66
C VAL A 217 -24.04 4.15 21.61
N ASN A 218 -23.57 4.35 22.85
CA ASN A 218 -23.66 3.41 23.95
C ASN A 218 -24.74 3.90 24.92
N ASN A 219 -25.68 3.03 25.28
CA ASN A 219 -26.67 3.28 26.33
C ASN A 219 -26.17 2.83 27.69
#